data_AF-A0A4R5TYS4-F1
#
_entry.id   AF-A0A4R5TYS4-F1
#
_cell.length_a   1.000
_cell.length_b   1.000
_cell.length_c   1.000
_cell.angle_alpha   90.00
_cell.angle_beta   90.00
_cell.angle_gamma   90.00
#
_symmetry.space_group_name_H-M   'P 1'
#
loop_
_entity.id
_entity.type
_entity.pdbx_description
1 polymer ?
#
loop_
_entity_poly.entity_id
_entity_poly.type
_entity_poly.pdbx_seq_one_letter_code
_entity_poly.pdbx_strand_id
1 'polypeptide(L)'
;MKTRSAGLRTIAAVLAAAGILGGLLVQAPAARADIREAVQETNPCERLNAGQVLYPGYGANRVTFATTAHRSSSGALVTTCVRSGERYVQDWQSPGNVGRNGFRAPGVPSGHTAAEYSPTGSYSVTEGFGLWNPGTRLRFRILNSRSRWGGGGEYSSDYNRYFESTSHDFPDEDMWDFATRPTGDYRQGVVLNYNRPPDSPIREGAGFAIFMHSNPAPTAGCIALPEALVTRYLKHAVPGDRVIMGAVGDVFTPYSADPTGPVTSKYTVAGGRVALGGPVGDEVTGLTRGGSSQDFERGTVRWSPGGGAHVVRGAIRGAYDRSGREQGALGYPTSDEAGGNGGVFQTFEGGAVYFSRATGARISTGLIHDLYVAEARAGRLGYPTSNPTPILGGVRQAFQGGSITWSLAAGIRVERLPSL
;
A
#
# COMPACT_ATOMS: atom_id res chain seq x y z
N MET A 1 -68.62 59.66 6.32
CA MET A 1 -69.34 59.93 5.06
C MET A 1 -68.37 59.69 3.90
N LYS A 2 -68.72 58.78 2.98
CA LYS A 2 -68.29 58.68 1.56
C LYS A 2 -66.79 58.45 1.23
N THR A 3 -66.38 57.22 0.88
CA THR A 3 -66.30 56.57 -0.48
C THR A 3 -65.04 56.95 -1.27
N ARG A 4 -64.06 56.03 -1.46
CA ARG A 4 -63.86 55.02 -2.55
C ARG A 4 -63.06 55.51 -3.79
N SER A 5 -62.16 54.60 -4.23
CA SER A 5 -61.62 54.35 -5.60
C SER A 5 -60.55 55.32 -6.13
N ALA A 6 -59.55 54.96 -6.94
CA ALA A 6 -59.16 53.74 -7.67
C ALA A 6 -57.60 53.68 -7.79
N GLY A 7 -56.93 52.51 -7.89
CA GLY A 7 -56.48 51.86 -9.15
C GLY A 7 -55.54 52.74 -10.00
N LEU A 8 -54.34 52.39 -10.50
CA LEU A 8 -53.70 51.11 -10.82
C LEU A 8 -52.23 51.40 -11.32
N ARG A 9 -51.28 50.48 -11.08
CA ARG A 9 -49.99 50.22 -11.81
C ARG A 9 -48.87 51.29 -11.67
N THR A 10 -47.61 50.95 -11.39
CA THR A 10 -46.76 49.96 -12.07
C THR A 10 -45.55 49.57 -11.20
N ILE A 11 -45.13 48.32 -11.36
CA ILE A 11 -44.06 47.59 -10.67
C ILE A 11 -42.68 48.10 -11.08
N ALA A 12 -41.79 48.33 -10.10
CA ALA A 12 -40.34 48.22 -10.28
C ALA A 12 -39.74 47.61 -8.99
N ALA A 13 -39.18 46.42 -9.14
CA ALA A 13 -38.57 45.64 -8.07
C ALA A 13 -37.14 46.10 -7.79
N VAL A 14 -36.79 46.24 -6.51
CA VAL A 14 -35.41 46.14 -6.04
C VAL A 14 -35.43 45.26 -4.78
N LEU A 15 -34.93 44.03 -4.94
CA LEU A 15 -34.69 43.07 -3.85
C LEU A 15 -33.55 43.59 -2.97
N ALA A 16 -33.83 43.75 -1.68
CA ALA A 16 -32.86 44.09 -0.67
C ALA A 16 -31.96 42.88 -0.35
N ALA A 17 -30.66 43.15 -0.30
CA ALA A 17 -29.60 42.24 0.07
C ALA A 17 -29.70 41.81 1.54
N ALA A 18 -29.56 40.51 1.79
CA ALA A 18 -29.17 39.98 3.09
C ALA A 18 -27.87 39.18 2.89
N GLY A 19 -26.76 39.80 3.29
CA GLY A 19 -25.43 39.21 3.22
C GLY A 19 -25.24 38.15 4.29
N ILE A 20 -24.87 36.94 3.86
CA ILE A 20 -24.17 35.96 4.68
C ILE A 20 -23.13 35.30 3.75
N LEU A 21 -21.86 35.66 3.94
CA LEU A 21 -20.69 34.93 3.48
C LEU A 21 -19.65 35.23 4.57
N GLY A 22 -19.43 34.35 5.55
CA GLY A 22 -19.04 32.96 5.36
C GLY A 22 -17.52 32.94 5.41
N GLY A 23 -16.99 32.75 6.62
CA GLY A 23 -15.56 32.87 6.93
C GLY A 23 -14.69 31.99 6.04
N LEU A 24 -13.48 32.49 5.77
CA LEU A 24 -12.41 31.76 5.10
C LEU A 24 -12.15 30.44 5.83
N LEU A 25 -12.62 29.34 5.24
CA LEU A 25 -12.08 28.01 5.50
C LEU A 25 -10.74 27.92 4.77
N VAL A 26 -9.67 28.08 5.53
CA VAL A 26 -8.33 27.64 5.15
C VAL A 26 -8.40 26.12 4.94
N GLN A 27 -8.46 25.66 3.69
CA GLN A 27 -8.29 24.25 3.35
C GLN A 27 -6.90 24.00 2.77
N ALA A 28 -6.04 23.43 3.61
CA ALA A 28 -5.03 22.45 3.23
C ALA A 28 -4.78 21.55 4.46
N PRO A 29 -4.62 20.22 4.34
CA PRO A 29 -4.03 19.51 3.19
C PRO A 29 -4.74 18.18 2.81
N ALA A 30 -5.34 18.10 1.62
CA ALA A 30 -5.76 16.81 1.04
C ALA A 30 -4.55 15.93 0.65
N ALA A 31 -3.41 16.53 0.31
CA ALA A 31 -2.20 15.81 -0.13
C ALA A 31 -1.50 14.97 0.97
N ARG A 32 -1.89 15.09 2.24
CA ARG A 32 -1.36 14.26 3.35
C ARG A 32 -2.22 13.04 3.66
N ALA A 33 -3.45 12.98 3.16
CA ALA A 33 -4.39 11.91 3.50
C ALA A 33 -4.10 10.61 2.72
N ASP A 34 -3.63 10.72 1.47
CA ASP A 34 -3.44 9.57 0.57
C ASP A 34 -2.18 8.73 0.83
N ILE A 35 -1.27 9.20 1.69
CA ILE A 35 0.00 8.50 1.99
C ILE A 35 -0.19 7.44 3.08
N ARG A 36 -1.33 7.46 3.80
CA ARG A 36 -1.62 6.52 4.90
C ARG A 36 -2.40 5.28 4.48
N GLU A 37 -2.69 5.11 3.20
CA GLU A 37 -3.40 3.93 2.73
C GLU A 37 -2.44 2.74 2.65
N ALA A 38 -2.75 1.70 3.41
CA ALA A 38 -1.98 0.47 3.51
C ALA A 38 -2.00 -0.30 2.17
N VAL A 39 -1.19 0.15 1.19
CA VAL A 39 -0.90 -0.53 -0.08
C VAL A 39 0.46 -0.08 -0.68
N GLN A 40 1.18 0.91 -0.10
CA GLN A 40 2.52 1.27 -0.59
C GLN A 40 3.59 0.32 -0.01
N GLU A 41 4.47 -0.21 -0.88
CA GLU A 41 5.59 -1.06 -0.45
C GLU A 41 6.60 -0.23 0.34
N THR A 42 6.69 -0.48 1.64
CA THR A 42 7.52 0.33 2.56
C THR A 42 8.95 -0.20 2.68
N ASN A 43 9.24 -1.44 2.24
CA ASN A 43 10.58 -2.05 2.33
C ASN A 43 11.15 -2.54 0.98
N PRO A 44 11.10 -1.74 -0.11
CA PRO A 44 11.45 -2.21 -1.45
C PRO A 44 12.91 -2.70 -1.60
N CYS A 45 13.83 -2.26 -0.73
CA CYS A 45 15.20 -2.77 -0.70
C CYS A 45 15.28 -4.23 -0.22
N GLU A 46 14.43 -4.64 0.73
CA GLU A 46 14.37 -6.04 1.17
C GLU A 46 13.77 -6.91 0.07
N ARG A 47 12.74 -6.43 -0.61
CA ARG A 47 12.14 -7.08 -1.79
C ARG A 47 13.17 -7.27 -2.90
N LEU A 48 14.02 -6.27 -3.14
CA LEU A 48 15.14 -6.37 -4.07
C LEU A 48 16.15 -7.44 -3.65
N ASN A 49 16.54 -7.48 -2.37
CA ASN A 49 17.44 -8.51 -1.84
C ASN A 49 16.87 -9.93 -1.92
N ALA A 50 15.55 -10.06 -1.76
CA ALA A 50 14.86 -11.35 -1.82
C ALA A 50 14.57 -11.83 -3.25
N GLY A 51 14.99 -11.08 -4.28
CA GLY A 51 14.69 -11.42 -5.67
C GLY A 51 13.21 -11.25 -6.05
N GLN A 52 12.48 -10.44 -5.29
CA GLN A 52 11.02 -10.28 -5.41
C GLN A 52 10.62 -9.02 -6.20
N VAL A 53 11.51 -8.54 -7.07
CA VAL A 53 11.29 -7.40 -7.96
C VAL A 53 11.22 -7.94 -9.39
N LEU A 54 10.13 -7.63 -10.08
CA LEU A 54 9.84 -8.13 -11.43
C LEU A 54 10.72 -7.50 -12.50
N TYR A 55 11.29 -6.32 -12.22
CA TYR A 55 12.19 -5.63 -13.12
C TYR A 55 13.65 -5.75 -12.69
N PRO A 56 14.57 -5.96 -13.65
CA PRO A 56 15.99 -6.05 -13.34
C PRO A 56 16.54 -4.71 -12.85
N GLY A 57 17.36 -4.78 -11.80
CA GLY A 57 18.25 -3.69 -11.38
C GLY A 57 19.57 -3.65 -12.16
N TYR A 58 19.81 -4.60 -13.07
CA TYR A 58 21.03 -4.72 -13.89
C TYR A 58 22.36 -4.62 -13.10
N GLY A 59 22.36 -5.05 -11.85
CA GLY A 59 23.53 -4.97 -10.97
C GLY A 59 23.93 -3.55 -10.56
N ALA A 60 23.07 -2.55 -10.78
CA ALA A 60 23.34 -1.17 -10.42
C ALA A 60 23.56 -0.99 -8.92
N ASN A 61 24.56 -0.20 -8.54
CA ASN A 61 24.84 0.05 -7.12
C ASN A 61 23.75 0.86 -6.42
N ARG A 62 22.90 1.56 -7.18
CA ARG A 62 21.73 2.27 -6.68
C ARG A 62 20.49 1.93 -7.50
N VAL A 63 19.43 1.60 -6.79
CA VAL A 63 18.11 1.35 -7.35
C VAL A 63 17.11 2.21 -6.59
N THR A 64 16.40 3.09 -7.30
CA THR A 64 15.35 3.93 -6.73
C THR A 64 14.00 3.42 -7.19
N PHE A 65 13.13 3.13 -6.24
CA PHE A 65 11.76 2.73 -6.47
C PHE A 65 10.85 3.95 -6.39
N ALA A 66 9.94 4.12 -7.35
CA ALA A 66 8.82 5.06 -7.24
C ALA A 66 7.52 4.28 -7.44
N THR A 67 6.87 3.93 -6.33
CA THR A 67 5.72 3.02 -6.36
C THR A 67 4.46 3.61 -5.77
N THR A 68 3.33 3.26 -6.37
CA THR A 68 2.00 3.64 -5.90
C THR A 68 1.23 2.44 -5.39
N ALA A 69 0.21 2.71 -4.57
CA ALA A 69 -0.75 1.71 -4.12
C ALA A 69 -1.44 0.99 -5.30
N HIS A 70 -2.04 1.78 -6.19
CA HIS A 70 -2.77 1.30 -7.36
C HIS A 70 -2.29 2.03 -8.61
N ARG A 71 -2.61 1.47 -9.79
CA ARG A 71 -2.29 2.10 -11.09
C ARG A 71 -2.95 3.47 -11.27
N SER A 72 -4.08 3.73 -10.63
CA SER A 72 -4.78 5.02 -10.70
C SER A 72 -4.28 6.06 -9.69
N SER A 73 -3.41 5.67 -8.76
CA SER A 73 -2.91 6.56 -7.71
C SER A 73 -1.74 7.41 -8.23
N SER A 74 -1.75 8.71 -7.93
CA SER A 74 -0.67 9.64 -8.28
C SER A 74 0.32 9.92 -7.13
N GLY A 75 -0.11 9.72 -5.88
CA GLY A 75 0.76 9.74 -4.71
C GLY A 75 1.66 8.51 -4.66
N ALA A 76 2.97 8.72 -4.68
CA ALA A 76 3.98 7.66 -4.71
C ALA A 76 4.88 7.68 -3.47
N LEU A 77 5.37 6.51 -3.09
CA LEU A 77 6.49 6.37 -2.18
C LEU A 77 7.76 6.20 -3.00
N VAL A 78 8.71 7.13 -2.84
CA VAL A 78 10.01 7.06 -3.52
C VAL A 78 11.07 6.61 -2.53
N THR A 79 11.67 5.46 -2.78
CA THR A 79 12.67 4.84 -1.92
C THR A 79 13.94 4.57 -2.69
N THR A 80 15.08 5.04 -2.19
CA THR A 80 16.37 4.74 -2.79
C THR A 80 17.12 3.70 -1.98
N CYS A 81 17.57 2.66 -2.67
CA CYS A 81 18.36 1.56 -2.14
C CYS A 81 19.79 1.67 -2.68
N VAL A 82 20.78 1.46 -1.81
CA VAL A 82 22.20 1.43 -2.18
C VAL A 82 22.81 0.09 -1.82
N ARG A 83 23.68 -0.43 -2.69
CA ARG A 83 24.38 -1.68 -2.48
C ARG A 83 25.45 -1.50 -1.41
N SER A 84 25.41 -2.33 -0.38
CA SER A 84 26.38 -2.45 0.71
C SER A 84 26.77 -3.93 0.84
N GLY A 85 27.95 -4.27 0.32
CA GLY A 85 28.37 -5.67 0.15
C GLY A 85 27.45 -6.41 -0.83
N GLU A 86 26.89 -7.54 -0.39
CA GLU A 86 25.99 -8.36 -1.21
C GLU A 86 24.52 -7.93 -1.16
N ARG A 87 24.17 -6.98 -0.29
CA ARG A 87 22.78 -6.57 -0.05
C ARG A 87 22.56 -5.10 -0.39
N TYR A 88 21.32 -4.74 -0.66
CA TYR A 88 20.84 -3.37 -0.75
C TYR A 88 20.28 -2.91 0.60
N VAL A 89 20.67 -1.71 1.02
CA VAL A 89 20.15 -1.03 2.21
C VAL A 89 19.43 0.25 1.80
N GLN A 90 18.41 0.64 2.55
CA GLN A 90 17.70 1.89 2.30
C GLN A 90 18.59 3.09 2.63
N ASP A 91 18.79 3.98 1.64
CA ASP A 91 19.50 5.25 1.80
C ASP A 91 18.53 6.36 2.24
N TRP A 92 17.37 6.42 1.61
CA TRP A 92 16.28 7.34 1.99
C TRP A 92 14.95 6.93 1.40
N GLN A 93 13.88 7.47 1.97
CA GLN A 93 12.51 7.32 1.50
C GLN A 93 11.77 8.64 1.68
N SER A 94 10.90 8.98 0.73
CA SER A 94 10.06 10.17 0.79
C SER A 94 8.78 9.97 0.02
N PRO A 95 7.66 10.58 0.46
CA PRO A 95 6.54 10.82 -0.44
C PRO A 95 6.98 11.62 -1.66
N GLY A 96 6.35 11.34 -2.79
CA GLY A 96 6.48 12.06 -4.04
C GLY A 96 5.21 11.88 -4.87
N ASN A 97 5.25 12.34 -6.11
CA ASN A 97 4.13 12.16 -7.04
C ASN A 97 4.62 11.59 -8.37
N VAL A 98 3.70 10.96 -9.08
CA VAL A 98 3.88 10.47 -10.45
C VAL A 98 2.84 11.11 -11.36
N GLY A 99 2.59 10.54 -12.55
CA GLY A 99 1.55 11.00 -13.46
C GLY A 99 0.21 11.20 -12.75
N ARG A 100 -0.54 12.24 -13.11
CA ARG A 100 -1.83 12.58 -12.49
C ARG A 100 -2.81 11.41 -12.51
N ASN A 101 -2.79 10.62 -13.57
CA ASN A 101 -3.62 9.44 -13.73
C ASN A 101 -2.93 8.14 -13.26
N GLY A 102 -1.77 8.26 -12.62
CA GLY A 102 -0.96 7.16 -12.10
C GLY A 102 -0.10 6.48 -13.16
N PHE A 103 -0.08 5.15 -13.18
CA PHE A 103 0.78 4.32 -14.03
C PHE A 103 0.01 3.58 -15.13
N ARG A 104 0.63 3.45 -16.30
CA ARG A 104 0.19 2.46 -17.29
C ARG A 104 0.46 1.03 -16.82
N ALA A 105 -0.30 0.09 -17.37
CA ALA A 105 0.01 -1.32 -17.22
C ALA A 105 1.40 -1.67 -17.83
N PRO A 106 2.10 -2.69 -17.32
CA PRO A 106 3.35 -3.16 -17.89
C PRO A 106 3.27 -3.40 -19.41
N GLY A 107 4.29 -2.95 -20.15
CA GLY A 107 4.35 -3.10 -21.61
C GLY A 107 3.44 -2.16 -22.41
N VAL A 108 2.55 -1.40 -21.75
CA VAL A 108 1.72 -0.39 -22.42
C VAL A 108 2.47 0.95 -22.42
N PRO A 109 2.67 1.58 -23.59
CA PRO A 109 3.30 2.90 -23.64
C PRO A 109 2.53 3.95 -22.83
N SER A 110 3.24 4.88 -22.17
CA SER A 110 2.61 5.99 -21.44
C SER A 110 1.74 6.82 -22.36
N GLY A 111 2.18 6.94 -23.61
CA GLY A 111 1.52 7.71 -24.65
C GLY A 111 1.90 9.18 -24.60
N HIS A 112 1.15 10.00 -25.33
CA HIS A 112 1.30 11.45 -25.34
C HIS A 112 1.17 12.05 -23.91
N THR A 113 1.90 13.13 -23.61
CA THR A 113 1.93 13.78 -22.28
C THR A 113 0.55 14.21 -21.78
N ALA A 114 -0.34 14.60 -22.70
CA ALA A 114 -1.75 14.90 -22.40
C ALA A 114 -2.54 13.73 -21.77
N ALA A 115 -2.03 12.50 -21.86
CA ALA A 115 -2.64 11.36 -21.19
C ALA A 115 -2.35 11.33 -19.67
N GLU A 116 -1.29 12.01 -19.22
CA GLU A 116 -0.89 12.15 -17.81
C GLU A 116 -0.60 10.84 -17.06
N TYR A 117 -0.06 9.82 -17.75
CA TYR A 117 0.35 8.57 -17.12
C TYR A 117 1.87 8.42 -17.08
N SER A 118 2.37 7.94 -15.97
CA SER A 118 3.73 7.43 -15.84
C SER A 118 3.87 6.05 -16.49
N PRO A 119 5.03 5.72 -17.07
CA PRO A 119 5.32 4.39 -17.56
C PRO A 119 5.65 3.44 -16.40
N THR A 120 5.46 2.14 -16.63
CA THR A 120 5.82 1.08 -15.67
C THR A 120 7.02 0.30 -16.19
N GLY A 121 8.08 0.18 -15.37
CA GLY A 121 9.29 -0.54 -15.74
C GLY A 121 10.52 -0.14 -14.93
N SER A 122 11.69 -0.55 -15.44
CA SER A 122 13.01 -0.17 -14.93
C SER A 122 13.68 0.69 -15.99
N TYR A 123 14.27 1.81 -15.59
CA TYR A 123 14.90 2.79 -16.48
C TYR A 123 16.28 3.19 -15.96
N SER A 124 17.29 3.19 -16.83
CA SER A 124 18.61 3.70 -16.46
C SER A 124 18.58 5.21 -16.34
N VAL A 125 19.48 5.71 -15.52
CA VAL A 125 19.83 7.12 -15.42
C VAL A 125 21.23 7.30 -16.00
N THR A 126 21.34 8.23 -16.95
CA THR A 126 22.61 8.52 -17.64
C THR A 126 22.96 9.99 -17.64
N GLU A 127 21.96 10.87 -17.53
CA GLU A 127 22.16 12.32 -17.55
C GLU A 127 21.18 13.06 -16.64
N GLY A 128 21.61 14.24 -16.19
CA GLY A 128 20.79 15.18 -15.45
C GLY A 128 20.78 16.56 -16.11
N PHE A 129 19.90 17.42 -15.63
CA PHE A 129 19.78 18.79 -16.07
C PHE A 129 19.37 19.71 -14.92
N GLY A 130 19.52 21.01 -15.13
CA GLY A 130 19.01 22.01 -14.19
C GLY A 130 19.63 23.38 -14.42
N LEU A 131 19.36 24.31 -13.50
CA LEU A 131 19.91 25.67 -13.57
C LEU A 131 21.38 25.75 -13.09
N TRP A 132 21.85 24.75 -12.33
CA TRP A 132 23.24 24.64 -11.88
C TRP A 132 23.62 23.17 -11.70
N ASN A 133 24.90 22.83 -11.85
CA ASN A 133 25.39 21.48 -11.57
C ASN A 133 25.65 21.31 -10.06
N PRO A 134 24.98 20.38 -9.36
CA PRO A 134 25.16 20.20 -7.91
C PRO A 134 26.43 19.43 -7.53
N GLY A 135 27.33 19.15 -8.47
CA GLY A 135 28.51 18.28 -8.30
C GLY A 135 28.24 16.82 -8.69
N THR A 136 27.33 16.58 -9.64
CA THR A 136 26.98 15.22 -10.07
C THR A 136 28.10 14.57 -10.89
N ARG A 137 28.13 13.23 -10.88
CA ARG A 137 28.97 12.41 -11.77
C ARG A 137 28.27 12.03 -13.08
N LEU A 138 26.97 12.30 -13.20
CA LEU A 138 26.24 12.16 -14.45
C LEU A 138 26.70 13.21 -15.46
N ARG A 139 26.50 12.95 -16.75
CA ARG A 139 26.49 14.03 -17.74
C ARG A 139 25.42 15.04 -17.31
N PHE A 140 25.79 16.31 -17.19
CA PHE A 140 24.86 17.33 -16.70
C PHE A 140 24.68 18.45 -17.71
N ARG A 141 23.43 18.83 -17.95
CA ARG A 141 23.07 19.93 -18.83
C ARG A 141 22.61 21.15 -18.04
N ILE A 142 23.32 22.25 -18.20
CA ILE A 142 22.85 23.56 -17.74
C ILE A 142 21.80 24.05 -18.71
N LEU A 143 20.58 24.26 -18.21
CA LEU A 143 19.48 24.78 -19.01
C LEU A 143 19.71 26.28 -19.32
N ASN A 144 19.23 26.69 -20.49
CA ASN A 144 19.28 28.07 -21.00
C ASN A 144 17.95 28.39 -21.70
N SER A 145 17.73 29.64 -22.11
CA SER A 145 16.47 30.10 -22.71
C SER A 145 16.01 29.38 -23.98
N ARG A 146 16.90 28.60 -24.62
CA ARG A 146 16.60 27.81 -25.82
C ARG A 146 16.35 26.34 -25.51
N SER A 147 16.47 25.91 -24.26
CA SER A 147 16.45 24.50 -23.89
C SER A 147 15.07 23.88 -24.06
N ARG A 148 14.96 22.89 -24.96
CA ARG A 148 13.72 22.17 -25.26
C ARG A 148 13.90 20.67 -25.11
N TRP A 149 12.80 19.97 -24.84
CA TRP A 149 12.72 18.52 -25.00
C TRP A 149 11.66 18.16 -26.02
N GLY A 150 12.04 17.43 -27.07
CA GLY A 150 11.16 17.14 -28.18
C GLY A 150 9.99 16.24 -27.77
N GLY A 151 8.78 16.75 -27.91
CA GLY A 151 7.52 16.02 -27.75
C GLY A 151 6.95 15.49 -29.06
N GLY A 152 7.44 16.02 -30.19
CA GLY A 152 7.15 15.53 -31.53
C GLY A 152 5.80 15.97 -32.10
N GLY A 153 5.85 16.45 -33.34
CA GLY A 153 4.85 16.21 -34.37
C GLY A 153 5.43 15.24 -35.40
N GLU A 154 4.55 14.62 -36.20
CA GLU A 154 4.88 13.57 -37.17
C GLU A 154 6.23 13.86 -37.87
N TYR A 155 7.27 13.04 -37.62
CA TYR A 155 8.63 13.12 -38.21
C TYR A 155 9.67 14.08 -37.61
N SER A 156 9.52 14.56 -36.36
CA SER A 156 10.60 15.34 -35.71
C SER A 156 11.82 14.47 -35.34
N SER A 157 13.01 14.82 -35.83
CA SER A 157 14.28 14.18 -35.44
C SER A 157 14.59 14.31 -33.94
N ASP A 158 13.97 15.29 -33.28
CA ASP A 158 14.25 15.64 -31.89
C ASP A 158 13.29 14.98 -30.89
N TYR A 159 12.35 14.15 -31.38
CA TYR A 159 11.41 13.43 -30.50
C TYR A 159 12.14 12.65 -29.39
N ASN A 160 11.72 12.90 -28.15
CA ASN A 160 12.29 12.40 -26.91
C ASN A 160 13.80 12.66 -26.73
N ARG A 161 14.28 13.79 -27.26
CA ARG A 161 15.66 14.27 -27.14
C ARG A 161 15.67 15.73 -26.70
N TYR A 162 16.76 16.11 -26.04
CA TYR A 162 17.07 17.52 -25.84
C TYR A 162 17.50 18.16 -27.16
N PHE A 163 17.02 19.38 -27.41
CA PHE A 163 17.52 20.26 -28.47
C PHE A 163 17.44 21.73 -28.04
N GLU A 164 18.00 22.62 -28.83
CA GLU A 164 17.89 24.06 -28.60
C GLU A 164 17.04 24.73 -29.68
N SER A 165 16.02 25.49 -29.27
CA SER A 165 15.18 26.27 -30.17
C SER A 165 14.67 27.53 -29.48
N THR A 166 14.44 28.58 -30.27
CA THR A 166 13.74 29.79 -29.82
C THR A 166 12.22 29.71 -29.99
N SER A 167 11.72 28.68 -30.68
CA SER A 167 10.29 28.45 -30.90
C SER A 167 9.68 27.67 -29.73
N HIS A 168 8.39 27.90 -29.49
CA HIS A 168 7.57 27.19 -28.49
C HIS A 168 6.50 26.39 -29.23
N ASP A 169 6.90 25.22 -29.72
CA ASP A 169 6.05 24.37 -30.53
C ASP A 169 5.49 23.26 -29.64
N PHE A 170 4.17 23.24 -29.41
CA PHE A 170 3.54 22.12 -28.72
C PHE A 170 3.62 20.87 -29.62
N PRO A 171 4.00 19.68 -29.10
CA PRO A 171 4.08 19.32 -27.68
C PRO A 171 5.49 19.32 -27.06
N ASP A 172 6.45 20.05 -27.63
CA ASP A 172 7.79 20.15 -27.05
C ASP A 172 7.74 20.82 -25.67
N GLU A 173 8.54 20.30 -24.72
CA GLU A 173 8.64 20.90 -23.40
C GLU A 173 9.63 22.06 -23.40
N ASP A 174 9.17 23.23 -22.98
CA ASP A 174 10.04 24.36 -22.64
C ASP A 174 10.72 24.12 -21.29
N MET A 175 11.83 23.42 -21.33
CA MET A 175 12.58 23.07 -20.12
C MET A 175 13.04 24.31 -19.33
N TRP A 176 13.30 25.43 -20.01
CA TRP A 176 13.72 26.67 -19.37
C TRP A 176 12.59 27.35 -18.61
N ASP A 177 11.41 27.44 -19.21
CA ASP A 177 10.22 27.94 -18.52
C ASP A 177 9.93 27.09 -17.28
N PHE A 178 9.89 25.75 -17.41
CA PHE A 178 9.71 24.84 -16.28
C PHE A 178 10.76 25.00 -15.19
N ALA A 179 12.00 25.36 -15.54
CA ALA A 179 13.07 25.55 -14.57
C ALA A 179 13.03 26.91 -13.87
N THR A 180 12.59 27.96 -14.55
CA THR A 180 12.65 29.35 -14.05
C THR A 180 11.33 29.90 -13.53
N ARG A 181 10.20 29.27 -13.88
CA ARG A 181 8.89 29.63 -13.34
C ARG A 181 8.84 29.43 -11.81
N PRO A 182 7.89 30.08 -11.10
CA PRO A 182 7.87 30.07 -9.63
C PRO A 182 7.81 28.69 -8.99
N THR A 183 7.17 27.71 -9.63
CA THR A 183 7.11 26.32 -9.14
C THR A 183 8.45 25.59 -9.27
N GLY A 184 9.29 25.99 -10.23
CA GLY A 184 10.67 25.51 -10.34
C GLY A 184 10.80 24.01 -10.63
N ASP A 185 9.87 23.43 -11.38
CA ASP A 185 9.77 21.98 -11.62
C ASP A 185 11.09 21.41 -12.13
N TYR A 186 11.75 22.10 -13.06
CA TYR A 186 13.01 21.65 -13.70
C TYR A 186 14.25 22.39 -13.16
N ARG A 187 14.17 23.01 -11.97
CA ARG A 187 15.35 23.63 -11.33
C ARG A 187 16.50 22.63 -11.19
N GLN A 188 16.15 21.39 -10.86
CA GLN A 188 17.01 20.21 -10.89
C GLN A 188 16.19 19.04 -11.42
N GLY A 189 16.80 18.21 -12.26
CA GLY A 189 16.15 17.05 -12.82
C GLY A 189 17.11 15.99 -13.33
N VAL A 190 16.58 14.77 -13.46
CA VAL A 190 17.29 13.60 -13.97
C VAL A 190 16.48 12.97 -15.08
N VAL A 191 17.17 12.57 -16.15
CA VAL A 191 16.53 11.90 -17.28
C VAL A 191 16.44 10.40 -17.00
N LEU A 192 15.22 9.85 -17.10
CA LEU A 192 15.01 8.42 -17.10
C LEU A 192 14.99 7.95 -18.55
N ASN A 193 15.70 6.86 -18.84
CA ASN A 193 15.79 6.32 -20.20
C ASN A 193 14.54 5.53 -20.61
N TYR A 194 13.36 6.13 -20.44
CA TYR A 194 12.11 5.63 -20.99
C TYR A 194 11.96 6.05 -22.44
N ASN A 195 11.63 5.09 -23.31
CA ASN A 195 11.49 5.30 -24.75
C ASN A 195 12.72 5.97 -25.38
N ARG A 196 13.92 5.65 -24.89
CA ARG A 196 15.18 6.20 -25.41
C ARG A 196 16.40 5.36 -25.03
N PRO A 197 17.51 5.47 -25.79
CA PRO A 197 18.75 4.79 -25.48
C PRO A 197 19.30 5.17 -24.10
N PRO A 198 20.02 4.25 -23.42
CA PRO A 198 20.41 2.93 -23.92
C PRO A 198 19.33 1.84 -23.74
N ASP A 199 18.26 2.11 -23.00
CA ASP A 199 17.30 1.06 -22.60
C ASP A 199 16.37 0.63 -23.75
N SER A 200 16.04 1.53 -24.69
CA SER A 200 15.26 1.18 -25.87
C SER A 200 15.48 2.13 -27.06
N PRO A 201 15.16 1.73 -28.30
CA PRO A 201 15.03 2.68 -29.40
C PRO A 201 13.90 3.68 -29.13
N ILE A 202 14.07 4.91 -29.60
CA ILE A 202 13.01 5.93 -29.57
C ILE A 202 11.90 5.53 -30.54
N ARG A 203 10.66 5.47 -30.04
CA ARG A 203 9.44 5.20 -30.82
C ARG A 203 8.45 6.34 -30.62
N GLU A 204 8.10 7.01 -31.71
CA GLU A 204 7.12 8.10 -31.67
C GLU A 204 5.78 7.65 -31.09
N GLY A 205 5.12 8.54 -30.34
CA GLY A 205 3.86 8.26 -29.65
C GLY A 205 3.95 7.34 -28.43
N ALA A 206 5.10 6.69 -28.16
CA ALA A 206 5.24 5.84 -26.97
C ALA A 206 5.39 6.63 -25.66
N GLY A 207 5.68 7.93 -25.75
CA GLY A 207 5.81 8.86 -24.63
C GLY A 207 7.21 9.45 -24.56
N PHE A 208 7.34 10.64 -23.95
CA PHE A 208 8.58 11.40 -23.94
C PHE A 208 8.73 12.17 -22.62
N ALA A 209 9.92 12.76 -22.41
CA ALA A 209 10.23 13.64 -21.28
C ALA A 209 9.94 13.04 -19.90
N ILE A 210 10.18 11.73 -19.71
CA ILE A 210 10.01 11.11 -18.38
C ILE A 210 11.25 11.40 -17.53
N PHE A 211 11.06 12.22 -16.50
CA PHE A 211 12.13 12.70 -15.63
C PHE A 211 11.85 12.38 -14.16
N MET A 212 12.88 12.53 -13.33
CA MET A 212 12.74 12.76 -11.89
C MET A 212 13.13 14.21 -11.60
N HIS A 213 12.19 15.05 -11.16
CA HIS A 213 12.39 16.49 -11.07
C HIS A 213 11.80 17.12 -9.79
N SER A 214 12.12 18.40 -9.57
CA SER A 214 11.68 19.21 -8.42
C SER A 214 10.18 19.52 -8.44
N ASN A 215 9.65 20.09 -7.35
CA ASN A 215 8.23 20.41 -7.15
C ASN A 215 7.33 19.16 -6.99
N PRO A 216 7.11 18.67 -5.76
CA PRO A 216 6.37 17.43 -5.49
C PRO A 216 4.85 17.58 -5.71
N ALA A 217 4.44 17.74 -6.96
CA ALA A 217 3.05 17.78 -7.41
C ALA A 217 2.81 16.72 -8.51
N PRO A 218 1.56 16.25 -8.71
CA PRO A 218 1.25 15.32 -9.81
C PRO A 218 1.65 15.86 -11.19
N THR A 219 2.23 14.99 -12.01
CA THR A 219 2.90 15.34 -13.27
C THR A 219 2.14 14.82 -14.50
N ALA A 220 2.67 15.06 -15.70
CA ALA A 220 2.20 14.39 -16.91
C ALA A 220 2.75 12.95 -17.08
N GLY A 221 3.67 12.50 -16.22
CA GLY A 221 4.31 11.17 -16.31
C GLY A 221 5.64 11.04 -15.58
N CYS A 222 6.27 12.16 -15.21
CA CYS A 222 7.49 12.22 -14.41
C CYS A 222 7.30 11.82 -12.94
N ILE A 223 8.42 11.54 -12.25
CA ILE A 223 8.50 11.47 -10.80
C ILE A 223 8.81 12.88 -10.27
N ALA A 224 7.99 13.36 -9.34
CA ALA A 224 8.13 14.68 -8.73
C ALA A 224 8.45 14.59 -7.23
N LEU A 225 9.51 15.27 -6.80
CA LEU A 225 10.05 15.24 -5.44
C LEU A 225 10.40 16.65 -4.94
N PRO A 226 10.59 16.83 -3.62
CA PRO A 226 11.25 18.02 -3.08
C PRO A 226 12.62 18.23 -3.73
N GLU A 227 12.94 19.47 -4.10
CA GLU A 227 14.20 19.83 -4.80
C GLU A 227 15.45 19.33 -4.06
N ALA A 228 15.44 19.38 -2.73
CA ALA A 228 16.54 18.89 -1.90
C ALA A 228 16.84 17.39 -2.14
N LEU A 229 15.83 16.57 -2.39
CA LEU A 229 15.98 15.14 -2.66
C LEU A 229 16.44 14.86 -4.09
N VAL A 230 15.94 15.61 -5.07
CA VAL A 230 16.44 15.53 -6.46
C VAL A 230 17.91 15.94 -6.52
N THR A 231 18.26 17.03 -5.82
CA THR A 231 19.64 17.51 -5.70
C THR A 231 20.53 16.47 -4.99
N ARG A 232 20.04 15.85 -3.90
CA ARG A 232 20.74 14.75 -3.21
C ARG A 232 20.94 13.57 -4.16
N TYR A 233 19.91 13.16 -4.90
CA TYR A 233 20.00 12.07 -5.85
C TYR A 233 21.08 12.37 -6.90
N LEU A 234 21.04 13.53 -7.54
CA LEU A 234 22.02 13.98 -8.53
C LEU A 234 23.46 13.93 -8.00
N LYS A 235 23.71 14.39 -6.77
CA LYS A 235 25.05 14.37 -6.15
C LYS A 235 25.65 12.97 -6.03
N HIS A 236 24.82 11.95 -5.88
CA HIS A 236 25.29 10.58 -5.63
C HIS A 236 25.12 9.64 -6.82
N ALA A 237 24.23 9.95 -7.75
CA ALA A 237 23.94 9.13 -8.92
C ALA A 237 25.15 8.96 -9.83
N VAL A 238 25.23 7.80 -10.48
CA VAL A 238 26.20 7.47 -11.53
C VAL A 238 25.50 6.93 -12.78
N PRO A 239 26.13 7.04 -13.96
CA PRO A 239 25.58 6.43 -15.16
C PRO A 239 25.35 4.93 -14.94
N GLY A 240 24.13 4.46 -15.21
CA GLY A 240 23.73 3.06 -15.03
C GLY A 240 22.92 2.79 -13.76
N ASP A 241 22.82 3.75 -12.83
CA ASP A 241 21.85 3.68 -11.73
C ASP A 241 20.43 3.48 -12.29
N ARG A 242 19.57 2.77 -11.54
CA ARG A 242 18.22 2.41 -12.01
C ARG A 242 17.13 3.13 -11.24
N VAL A 243 16.08 3.51 -11.96
CA VAL A 243 14.79 3.87 -11.39
C VAL A 243 13.77 2.81 -11.81
N ILE A 244 13.15 2.14 -10.84
CA ILE A 244 12.08 1.17 -11.05
C ILE A 244 10.77 1.82 -10.59
N MET A 245 9.77 1.90 -11.47
CA MET A 245 8.54 2.62 -11.17
C MET A 245 7.31 1.89 -11.70
N GLY A 246 6.20 1.98 -10.96
CA GLY A 246 4.95 1.28 -11.25
C GLY A 246 4.08 1.12 -10.00
N ALA A 247 2.86 0.60 -10.17
CA ALA A 247 2.06 0.18 -9.02
C ALA A 247 2.74 -1.02 -8.32
N VAL A 248 2.54 -1.18 -7.01
CA VAL A 248 3.19 -2.24 -6.22
C VAL A 248 3.01 -3.63 -6.85
N GLY A 249 1.79 -3.98 -7.27
CA GLY A 249 1.50 -5.26 -7.92
C GLY A 249 2.13 -5.46 -9.31
N ASP A 250 2.65 -4.40 -9.93
CA ASP A 250 3.35 -4.46 -11.22
C ASP A 250 4.86 -4.51 -11.09
N VAL A 251 5.40 -4.06 -9.95
CA VAL A 251 6.85 -3.95 -9.70
C VAL A 251 7.36 -5.12 -8.87
N PHE A 252 6.54 -5.62 -7.97
CA PHE A 252 6.92 -6.62 -6.99
C PHE A 252 6.17 -7.90 -7.26
N THR A 253 6.84 -9.05 -7.07
CA THR A 253 6.11 -10.33 -7.07
C THR A 253 5.00 -10.28 -6.01
N PRO A 254 3.85 -10.90 -6.26
CA PRO A 254 2.85 -11.08 -5.21
C PRO A 254 3.48 -11.69 -3.93
N TYR A 255 3.05 -11.27 -2.74
CA TYR A 255 3.45 -11.98 -1.50
C TYR A 255 2.86 -13.40 -1.45
N SER A 256 1.81 -13.66 -2.23
CA SER A 256 0.91 -14.82 -2.23
C SER A 256 0.68 -15.27 -3.68
N ALA A 257 0.22 -16.50 -3.93
CA ALA A 257 -0.08 -16.95 -5.30
C ALA A 257 -1.16 -16.09 -5.99
N ASP A 258 -2.09 -15.50 -5.22
CA ASP A 258 -3.02 -14.48 -5.69
C ASP A 258 -2.65 -13.08 -5.16
N PRO A 259 -2.04 -12.18 -5.96
CA PRO A 259 -1.68 -10.81 -5.54
C PRO A 259 -2.84 -9.92 -5.12
N THR A 260 -4.03 -10.22 -5.61
CA THR A 260 -5.25 -9.45 -5.31
C THR A 260 -6.19 -10.24 -4.39
N GLY A 261 -5.77 -11.44 -4.02
CA GLY A 261 -6.58 -12.37 -3.27
C GLY A 261 -6.73 -11.98 -1.81
N PRO A 262 -7.71 -12.58 -1.12
CA PRO A 262 -8.02 -12.27 0.27
C PRO A 262 -6.83 -12.44 1.22
N VAL A 263 -5.93 -13.39 0.94
CA VAL A 263 -4.71 -13.62 1.74
C VAL A 263 -3.76 -12.43 1.63
N THR A 264 -3.46 -11.99 0.40
CA THR A 264 -2.61 -10.80 0.18
C THR A 264 -3.23 -9.55 0.79
N SER A 265 -4.53 -9.30 0.57
CA SER A 265 -5.22 -8.15 1.15
C SER A 265 -5.13 -8.15 2.68
N LYS A 266 -5.31 -9.31 3.32
CA LYS A 266 -5.24 -9.42 4.77
C LYS A 266 -3.83 -9.23 5.31
N TYR A 267 -2.82 -9.84 4.69
CA TYR A 267 -1.42 -9.66 5.09
C TYR A 267 -1.05 -8.17 5.10
N THR A 268 -1.46 -7.43 4.06
CA THR A 268 -1.24 -5.98 3.96
C THR A 268 -1.94 -5.21 5.08
N VAL A 269 -3.25 -5.43 5.28
CA VAL A 269 -4.03 -4.73 6.33
C VAL A 269 -3.53 -5.07 7.74
N ALA A 270 -3.01 -6.27 7.95
CA ALA A 270 -2.44 -6.70 9.23
C ALA A 270 -1.07 -6.06 9.56
N GLY A 271 -0.51 -5.23 8.68
CA GLY A 271 0.80 -4.59 8.86
C GLY A 271 1.96 -5.35 8.20
N GLY A 272 1.65 -6.28 7.28
CA GLY A 272 2.60 -6.95 6.41
C GLY A 272 3.82 -7.50 7.14
N ARG A 273 5.01 -7.22 6.60
CA ARG A 273 6.26 -7.76 7.13
C ARG A 273 6.57 -7.29 8.54
N VAL A 274 6.15 -6.08 8.94
CA VAL A 274 6.37 -5.55 10.29
C VAL A 274 5.61 -6.35 11.32
N ALA A 275 4.40 -6.81 10.99
CA ALA A 275 3.57 -7.61 11.88
C ALA A 275 3.89 -9.12 11.81
N LEU A 276 4.02 -9.66 10.59
CA LEU A 276 4.02 -11.10 10.33
C LEU A 276 5.34 -11.64 9.79
N GLY A 277 6.28 -10.77 9.40
CA GLY A 277 7.53 -11.19 8.78
C GLY A 277 7.36 -11.65 7.33
N GLY A 278 8.43 -12.19 6.75
CA GLY A 278 8.41 -12.68 5.36
C GLY A 278 7.55 -13.94 5.17
N PRO A 279 7.11 -14.22 3.93
CA PRO A 279 6.47 -15.50 3.62
C PRO A 279 7.46 -16.64 3.81
N VAL A 280 7.00 -17.72 4.45
CA VAL A 280 7.78 -18.95 4.67
C VAL A 280 7.55 -19.96 3.55
N GLY A 281 6.44 -19.84 2.83
CA GLY A 281 6.11 -20.62 1.64
C GLY A 281 5.02 -19.95 0.81
N ASP A 282 4.72 -20.56 -0.33
CA ASP A 282 3.67 -20.10 -1.23
C ASP A 282 2.29 -20.25 -0.60
N GLU A 283 1.33 -19.48 -1.10
CA GLU A 283 -0.09 -19.65 -0.74
C GLU A 283 -0.58 -21.02 -1.22
N VAL A 284 -1.16 -21.77 -0.29
CA VAL A 284 -1.84 -23.03 -0.58
C VAL A 284 -3.33 -22.74 -0.73
N THR A 285 -3.86 -22.96 -1.93
CA THR A 285 -5.27 -22.83 -2.26
C THR A 285 -5.95 -24.19 -2.30
N GLY A 286 -7.29 -24.23 -2.28
CA GLY A 286 -8.04 -25.49 -2.38
C GLY A 286 -7.98 -26.34 -1.10
N LEU A 287 -7.74 -25.71 0.06
CA LEU A 287 -7.85 -26.36 1.35
C LEU A 287 -9.28 -26.86 1.58
N THR A 288 -9.47 -27.72 2.59
CA THR A 288 -10.78 -28.26 2.98
C THR A 288 -11.85 -27.17 3.00
N ARG A 289 -13.01 -27.41 2.35
CA ARG A 289 -14.11 -26.42 2.18
C ARG A 289 -13.73 -25.16 1.38
N GLY A 290 -12.71 -25.25 0.51
CA GLY A 290 -12.35 -24.23 -0.48
C GLY A 290 -11.56 -23.06 0.08
N GLY A 291 -10.83 -23.23 1.19
CA GLY A 291 -10.03 -22.16 1.78
C GLY A 291 -8.63 -22.02 1.17
N SER A 292 -7.94 -20.97 1.61
CA SER A 292 -6.54 -20.71 1.29
C SER A 292 -5.74 -20.38 2.55
N SER A 293 -4.44 -20.63 2.53
CA SER A 293 -3.54 -20.31 3.64
C SER A 293 -2.17 -19.92 3.13
N GLN A 294 -1.54 -18.97 3.81
CA GLN A 294 -0.12 -18.70 3.64
C GLN A 294 0.56 -18.50 4.99
N ASP A 295 1.70 -19.18 5.16
CA ASP A 295 2.54 -19.06 6.35
C ASP A 295 3.57 -17.94 6.21
N PHE A 296 3.73 -17.18 7.28
CA PHE A 296 4.72 -16.13 7.47
C PHE A 296 5.54 -16.42 8.73
N GLU A 297 6.71 -15.78 8.87
CA GLU A 297 7.65 -16.03 9.97
C GLU A 297 6.99 -15.93 11.37
N ARG A 298 6.03 -15.02 11.54
CA ARG A 298 5.37 -14.71 12.83
C ARG A 298 3.87 -14.99 12.86
N GLY A 299 3.31 -15.64 11.83
CA GLY A 299 1.90 -16.01 11.82
C GLY A 299 1.46 -16.66 10.51
N THR A 300 0.18 -16.92 10.38
CA THR A 300 -0.44 -17.45 9.16
C THR A 300 -1.61 -16.57 8.81
N VAL A 301 -1.80 -16.25 7.53
CA VAL A 301 -3.06 -15.72 7.04
C VAL A 301 -3.87 -16.87 6.47
N ARG A 302 -5.11 -17.03 6.94
CA ARG A 302 -6.05 -18.06 6.47
C ARG A 302 -7.32 -17.42 5.98
N TRP A 303 -7.82 -17.89 4.84
CA TRP A 303 -9.06 -17.46 4.24
C TRP A 303 -10.01 -18.65 4.04
N SER A 304 -11.31 -18.41 4.25
CA SER A 304 -12.37 -19.30 3.79
C SER A 304 -13.54 -18.52 3.20
N PRO A 305 -14.36 -19.13 2.32
CA PRO A 305 -15.52 -18.46 1.74
C PRO A 305 -16.52 -17.93 2.78
N GLY A 306 -16.71 -18.65 3.88
CA GLY A 306 -17.67 -18.28 4.94
C GLY A 306 -17.09 -17.36 6.01
N GLY A 307 -15.77 -17.38 6.23
CA GLY A 307 -15.11 -16.66 7.32
C GLY A 307 -14.33 -15.42 6.90
N GLY A 308 -13.94 -15.30 5.62
CA GLY A 308 -13.00 -14.27 5.18
C GLY A 308 -11.57 -14.55 5.64
N ALA A 309 -10.68 -13.56 5.50
CA ALA A 309 -9.24 -13.72 5.75
C ALA A 309 -8.83 -13.18 7.13
N HIS A 310 -8.15 -14.00 7.92
CA HIS A 310 -7.75 -13.69 9.29
C HIS A 310 -6.32 -14.13 9.60
N VAL A 311 -5.68 -13.39 10.48
CA VAL A 311 -4.35 -13.71 10.99
C VAL A 311 -4.47 -14.66 12.17
N VAL A 312 -3.71 -15.75 12.16
CA VAL A 312 -3.54 -16.65 13.30
C VAL A 312 -2.06 -16.65 13.70
N ARG A 313 -1.74 -16.28 14.94
CA ARG A 313 -0.34 -16.07 15.38
C ARG A 313 -0.06 -16.54 16.81
N GLY A 314 1.22 -16.55 17.17
CA GLY A 314 1.69 -16.78 18.53
C GLY A 314 1.16 -18.07 19.18
N ALA A 315 0.82 -17.99 20.47
CA ALA A 315 0.33 -19.14 21.24
C ALA A 315 -1.01 -19.67 20.73
N ILE A 316 -1.87 -18.79 20.19
CA ILE A 316 -3.15 -19.18 19.57
C ILE A 316 -2.90 -20.06 18.34
N ARG A 317 -1.98 -19.65 17.44
CA ARG A 317 -1.57 -20.48 16.29
C ARG A 317 -1.06 -21.84 16.75
N GLY A 318 -0.22 -21.89 17.79
CA GLY A 318 0.26 -23.16 18.32
C GLY A 318 -0.85 -24.09 18.82
N ALA A 319 -1.90 -23.56 19.46
CA ALA A 319 -3.05 -24.36 19.89
C ALA A 319 -3.93 -24.80 18.71
N TYR A 320 -4.16 -23.92 17.76
CA TYR A 320 -4.89 -24.20 16.53
C TYR A 320 -4.21 -25.29 15.67
N ASP A 321 -2.88 -25.23 15.59
CA ASP A 321 -2.09 -26.22 14.87
C ASP A 321 -2.21 -27.61 15.51
N ARG A 322 -2.14 -27.67 16.85
CA ARG A 322 -2.31 -28.93 17.61
C ARG A 322 -3.74 -29.48 17.56
N SER A 323 -4.75 -28.65 17.29
CA SER A 323 -6.13 -29.11 17.16
C SER A 323 -6.48 -29.62 15.77
N GLY A 324 -5.50 -29.73 14.84
CA GLY A 324 -5.74 -30.18 13.47
C GLY A 324 -6.21 -29.07 12.52
N ARG A 325 -6.04 -27.79 12.91
CA ARG A 325 -6.32 -26.61 12.07
C ARG A 325 -7.76 -26.63 11.50
N GLU A 326 -7.92 -26.37 10.20
CA GLU A 326 -9.20 -26.29 9.48
C GLU A 326 -9.94 -27.63 9.36
N GLN A 327 -9.20 -28.73 9.53
CA GLN A 327 -9.72 -30.11 9.52
C GLN A 327 -10.17 -30.54 10.92
N GLY A 328 -9.77 -29.82 11.96
CA GLY A 328 -10.14 -30.06 13.35
C GLY A 328 -11.47 -29.42 13.75
N ALA A 329 -11.85 -29.65 15.01
CA ALA A 329 -13.12 -29.16 15.57
C ALA A 329 -13.27 -27.62 15.61
N LEU A 330 -12.17 -26.87 15.44
CA LEU A 330 -12.23 -25.41 15.36
C LEU A 330 -12.65 -24.90 13.98
N GLY A 331 -12.22 -25.55 12.89
CA GLY A 331 -12.45 -25.04 11.53
C GLY A 331 -11.59 -23.82 11.19
N TYR A 332 -12.08 -22.93 10.33
CA TYR A 332 -11.38 -21.69 9.95
C TYR A 332 -11.58 -20.59 11.00
N PRO A 333 -10.62 -19.65 11.11
CA PRO A 333 -10.82 -18.44 11.92
C PRO A 333 -11.96 -17.59 11.34
N THR A 334 -12.71 -16.95 12.23
CA THR A 334 -13.82 -16.04 11.89
C THR A 334 -13.57 -14.60 12.37
N SER A 335 -12.52 -14.41 13.16
CA SER A 335 -12.02 -13.10 13.60
C SER A 335 -10.50 -13.08 13.63
N ASP A 336 -9.92 -11.89 13.73
CA ASP A 336 -8.56 -11.74 14.26
C ASP A 336 -8.56 -11.94 15.79
N GLU A 337 -7.36 -12.02 16.36
CA GLU A 337 -7.15 -12.02 17.81
C GLU A 337 -7.67 -10.72 18.45
N ALA A 338 -8.49 -10.87 19.50
CA ALA A 338 -9.06 -9.78 20.29
C ALA A 338 -8.69 -9.92 21.77
N GLY A 339 -8.56 -8.79 22.48
CA GLY A 339 -8.29 -8.77 23.92
C GLY A 339 -9.53 -8.95 24.79
N GLY A 340 -9.36 -9.47 26.01
CA GLY A 340 -10.40 -9.52 27.05
C GLY A 340 -9.89 -10.00 28.42
N ASN A 341 -10.37 -9.43 29.53
CA ASN A 341 -10.13 -9.90 30.91
C ASN A 341 -8.69 -10.37 31.23
N GLY A 342 -7.66 -9.64 30.78
CA GLY A 342 -6.25 -9.98 31.05
C GLY A 342 -5.62 -11.06 30.14
N GLY A 343 -6.29 -11.40 29.03
CA GLY A 343 -5.79 -12.30 28.00
C GLY A 343 -6.28 -11.90 26.60
N VAL A 344 -6.14 -12.82 25.66
CA VAL A 344 -6.62 -12.69 24.28
C VAL A 344 -7.38 -13.93 23.85
N PHE A 345 -8.24 -13.80 22.86
CA PHE A 345 -8.93 -14.90 22.24
C PHE A 345 -9.09 -14.67 20.74
N GLN A 346 -9.34 -15.74 20.00
CA GLN A 346 -9.68 -15.68 18.59
C GLN A 346 -10.81 -16.67 18.32
N THR A 347 -11.82 -16.24 17.56
CA THR A 347 -12.95 -17.09 17.21
C THR A 347 -12.71 -17.84 15.92
N PHE A 348 -13.27 -19.04 15.87
CA PHE A 348 -13.23 -19.98 14.76
C PHE A 348 -14.66 -20.50 14.52
N GLU A 349 -14.91 -21.13 13.38
CA GLU A 349 -16.25 -21.63 13.03
C GLU A 349 -16.87 -22.55 14.08
N GLY A 350 -16.06 -23.41 14.71
CA GLY A 350 -16.51 -24.38 15.72
C GLY A 350 -16.22 -24.00 17.18
N GLY A 351 -15.75 -22.79 17.44
CA GLY A 351 -15.47 -22.32 18.80
C GLY A 351 -14.46 -21.19 18.89
N ALA A 352 -13.57 -21.23 19.88
CA ALA A 352 -12.51 -20.24 20.03
C ALA A 352 -11.26 -20.83 20.67
N VAL A 353 -10.13 -20.14 20.47
CA VAL A 353 -8.92 -20.34 21.25
C VAL A 353 -8.76 -19.17 22.20
N TYR A 354 -8.58 -19.47 23.48
CA TYR A 354 -8.36 -18.49 24.52
C TYR A 354 -6.95 -18.61 25.07
N PHE A 355 -6.28 -17.49 25.27
CA PHE A 355 -4.96 -17.42 25.89
C PHE A 355 -4.97 -16.43 27.06
N SER A 356 -4.45 -16.88 28.19
CA SER A 356 -3.98 -15.99 29.25
C SER A 356 -2.58 -16.40 29.69
N ARG A 357 -1.85 -15.49 30.34
CA ARG A 357 -0.53 -15.83 30.91
C ARG A 357 -0.62 -16.97 31.93
N ALA A 358 -1.73 -17.08 32.65
CA ALA A 358 -1.93 -18.10 33.69
C ALA A 358 -2.27 -19.48 33.11
N THR A 359 -3.02 -19.55 32.01
CA THR A 359 -3.59 -20.81 31.52
C THR A 359 -2.95 -21.35 30.24
N GLY A 360 -2.19 -20.50 29.54
CA GLY A 360 -1.74 -20.77 28.17
C GLY A 360 -2.89 -20.80 27.17
N ALA A 361 -2.60 -21.18 25.92
CA ALA A 361 -3.59 -21.24 24.86
C ALA A 361 -4.39 -22.56 24.94
N ARG A 362 -5.71 -22.44 25.11
CA ARG A 362 -6.66 -23.56 25.21
C ARG A 362 -7.79 -23.37 24.22
N ILE A 363 -8.15 -24.45 23.55
CA ILE A 363 -9.33 -24.45 22.66
C ILE A 363 -10.59 -24.58 23.51
N SER A 364 -11.72 -24.07 23.04
CA SER A 364 -13.05 -24.39 23.57
C SER A 364 -13.97 -24.52 22.36
N THR A 365 -14.67 -25.65 22.23
CA THR A 365 -15.40 -26.03 21.01
C THR A 365 -16.78 -26.59 21.31
N GLY A 366 -17.68 -26.50 20.32
CA GLY A 366 -19.02 -27.09 20.36
C GLY A 366 -19.87 -26.61 21.55
N LEU A 367 -20.75 -27.47 22.07
CA LEU A 367 -21.69 -27.11 23.15
C LEU A 367 -21.01 -26.52 24.39
N ILE A 368 -19.80 -26.97 24.73
CA ILE A 368 -19.06 -26.41 25.86
C ILE A 368 -18.69 -24.94 25.60
N HIS A 369 -18.29 -24.60 24.37
CA HIS A 369 -18.00 -23.23 23.98
C HIS A 369 -19.24 -22.35 24.01
N ASP A 370 -20.36 -22.83 23.45
CA ASP A 370 -21.62 -22.07 23.41
C ASP A 370 -22.07 -21.70 24.82
N LEU A 371 -21.99 -22.65 25.75
CA LEU A 371 -22.29 -22.45 27.16
C LEU A 371 -21.26 -21.55 27.83
N TYR A 372 -19.98 -21.73 27.53
CA TYR A 372 -18.94 -20.86 28.07
C TYR A 372 -19.17 -19.41 27.69
N VAL A 373 -19.51 -19.11 26.43
CA VAL A 373 -19.81 -17.75 25.97
C VAL A 373 -21.08 -17.19 26.64
N ALA A 374 -22.11 -18.02 26.82
CA ALA A 374 -23.34 -17.64 27.51
C ALA A 374 -23.09 -17.30 29.00
N GLU A 375 -22.29 -18.12 29.69
CA GLU A 375 -21.99 -17.99 31.12
C GLU A 375 -20.86 -16.97 31.41
N ALA A 376 -19.92 -16.77 30.49
CA ALA A 376 -18.78 -15.87 30.66
C ALA A 376 -19.19 -14.39 30.78
N ARG A 377 -20.38 -14.01 30.32
CA ARG A 377 -20.97 -12.68 30.58
C ARG A 377 -21.16 -12.40 32.07
N ALA A 378 -21.20 -13.43 32.93
CA ALA A 378 -21.22 -13.28 34.38
C ALA A 378 -19.82 -13.18 35.02
N GLY A 379 -18.73 -13.40 34.26
CA GLY A 379 -17.34 -13.20 34.70
C GLY A 379 -16.77 -14.23 35.69
N ARG A 380 -17.52 -15.30 36.05
CA ARG A 380 -17.16 -16.17 37.19
C ARG A 380 -16.27 -17.36 36.85
N LEU A 381 -16.23 -17.81 35.59
CA LEU A 381 -15.45 -19.01 35.21
C LEU A 381 -14.00 -18.69 34.85
N GLY A 382 -13.67 -17.46 34.44
CA GLY A 382 -12.34 -17.11 33.96
C GLY A 382 -11.93 -17.84 32.68
N TYR A 383 -10.62 -17.93 32.41
CA TYR A 383 -10.07 -18.58 31.23
C TYR A 383 -10.09 -20.11 31.32
N PRO A 384 -10.18 -20.85 30.20
CA PRO A 384 -10.04 -22.30 30.22
C PRO A 384 -8.65 -22.72 30.69
N THR A 385 -8.57 -23.73 31.55
CA THR A 385 -7.33 -24.33 32.06
C THR A 385 -7.00 -25.66 31.37
N SER A 386 -7.99 -26.27 30.70
CA SER A 386 -7.84 -27.45 29.86
C SER A 386 -8.44 -27.23 28.47
N ASN A 387 -8.06 -28.09 27.52
CA ASN A 387 -8.90 -28.29 26.33
C ASN A 387 -10.17 -29.10 26.73
N PRO A 388 -11.22 -29.15 25.89
CA PRO A 388 -12.34 -30.05 26.08
C PRO A 388 -11.84 -31.49 26.03
N THR A 389 -12.12 -32.27 27.07
CA THR A 389 -11.73 -33.68 27.19
C THR A 389 -12.97 -34.56 27.10
N PRO A 390 -12.96 -35.60 26.25
CA PRO A 390 -14.02 -36.60 26.24
C PRO A 390 -14.15 -37.28 27.61
N ILE A 391 -15.38 -37.49 28.04
CA ILE A 391 -15.74 -38.32 29.20
C ILE A 391 -16.77 -39.37 28.74
N LEU A 392 -17.07 -40.37 29.58
CA LEU A 392 -18.08 -41.37 29.24
C LEU A 392 -19.42 -40.69 28.94
N GLY A 393 -19.87 -40.82 27.68
CA GLY A 393 -21.11 -40.23 27.20
C GLY A 393 -21.14 -38.70 27.15
N GLY A 394 -19.99 -38.02 27.12
CA GLY A 394 -19.97 -36.56 27.19
C GLY A 394 -18.61 -35.90 26.96
N VAL A 395 -18.53 -34.62 27.32
CA VAL A 395 -17.31 -33.81 27.29
C VAL A 395 -17.26 -32.87 28.50
N ARG A 396 -16.05 -32.65 29.03
CA ARG A 396 -15.81 -31.72 30.13
C ARG A 396 -14.69 -30.75 29.79
N GLN A 397 -14.78 -29.52 30.28
CA GLN A 397 -13.71 -28.54 30.23
C GLN A 397 -13.54 -27.85 31.57
N ALA A 398 -12.29 -27.70 32.01
CA ALA A 398 -11.93 -26.96 33.21
C ALA A 398 -11.61 -25.49 32.89
N PHE A 399 -11.97 -24.61 33.81
CA PHE A 399 -11.74 -23.17 33.79
C PHE A 399 -11.17 -22.72 35.14
N GLN A 400 -10.62 -21.51 35.22
CA GLN A 400 -10.02 -20.98 36.45
C GLN A 400 -10.99 -21.01 37.63
N GLY A 401 -12.27 -20.69 37.40
CA GLY A 401 -13.31 -20.61 38.42
C GLY A 401 -14.27 -21.79 38.45
N GLY A 402 -13.96 -22.92 37.79
CA GLY A 402 -14.90 -24.04 37.76
C GLY A 402 -14.74 -25.01 36.57
N SER A 403 -15.83 -25.69 36.24
CA SER A 403 -15.87 -26.57 35.06
C SER A 403 -17.25 -26.59 34.40
N ILE A 404 -17.26 -26.86 33.10
CA ILE A 404 -18.49 -27.15 32.36
C ILE A 404 -18.40 -28.61 31.91
N THR A 405 -19.44 -29.37 32.21
CA THR A 405 -19.62 -30.76 31.79
C THR A 405 -20.91 -30.88 31.01
N TRP A 406 -20.86 -31.51 29.84
CA TRP A 406 -22.05 -31.98 29.13
C TRP A 406 -21.98 -33.50 29.03
N SER A 407 -23.07 -34.20 29.33
CA SER A 407 -23.19 -35.64 29.12
C SER A 407 -24.61 -36.02 28.73
N LEU A 408 -24.76 -37.13 28.00
CA LEU A 408 -26.07 -37.70 27.63
C LEU A 408 -26.91 -38.04 28.87
N ALA A 409 -26.28 -38.52 29.94
CA ALA A 409 -26.98 -38.97 31.15
C ALA A 409 -27.43 -37.82 32.06
N ALA A 410 -26.62 -36.76 32.17
CA ALA A 410 -26.84 -35.70 33.17
C ALA A 410 -27.10 -34.32 32.57
N GLY A 411 -27.12 -34.18 31.24
CA GLY A 411 -27.22 -32.91 30.55
C GLY A 411 -26.03 -32.00 30.86
N ILE A 412 -26.30 -30.70 30.97
CA ILE A 412 -25.31 -29.66 31.24
C ILE A 412 -25.14 -29.48 32.74
N ARG A 413 -23.90 -29.45 33.21
CA ARG A 413 -23.53 -29.06 34.57
C ARG A 413 -22.43 -28.01 34.55
N VAL A 414 -22.68 -26.89 35.20
CA VAL A 414 -21.68 -25.83 35.44
C VAL A 414 -21.32 -25.84 36.91
N GLU A 415 -20.12 -26.31 37.22
CA GLU A 415 -19.57 -26.30 38.58
C GLU A 415 -18.75 -25.03 38.76
N ARG A 416 -18.97 -24.30 39.85
CA ARG A 416 -18.21 -23.09 40.18
C ARG A 416 -17.43 -23.33 41.46
N LEU A 417 -16.16 -22.94 41.48
CA LEU A 417 -15.36 -22.94 42.69
C LEU A 417 -15.90 -21.86 43.65
N PRO A 418 -15.86 -22.08 44.98
CA PRO A 418 -16.22 -21.06 45.95
C PRO A 418 -15.38 -19.80 45.71
N SER A 419 -16.01 -18.63 45.74
CA SER A 419 -15.30 -17.35 45.77
C SER A 419 -14.47 -17.29 47.06
N LEU A 420 -13.15 -17.13 46.92
CA LEU A 420 -12.24 -16.82 48.03
C LEU A 420 -12.53 -15.43 48.61
#